data_AF-A0A8J3I7G5-F1
#
_entry.id   AF-A0A8J3I7G5-F1
#
_cell.length_a   1.000
_cell.length_b   1.000
_cell.length_c   1.000
_cell.angle_alpha   90.00
_cell.angle_beta   90.00
_cell.angle_gamma   90.00
#
_symmetry.space_group_name_H-M   'P 1'
#
loop_
_entity.id
_entity.type
_entity.pdbx_description
1 polymer ?
#
loop_
_entity_poly.entity_id
_entity_poly.type
_entity_poly.pdbx_seq_one_letter_code
_entity_poly.pdbx_strand_id
1 'polypeptide(L)'
;MLLCTRHQILSVLQSSAYTTGVRQINDGPGHRIRIHYKRGKIDREFECVVLVRSSHWYEHRLNLYGMGLIEMVVCARHDSCLPIPVWSVEEAKVYNPGETAHPLSALENKTFRGSRSGHALFLAALLTQKQETLTLLEDEEHIPRSTRYRLKAKVRAYANLKRGRRLTIE
;
A
#
# COMPACT_ATOMS: atom_id res chain seq x y z
N MET A 1 4.27 16.82 9.46
CA MET A 1 4.43 15.88 10.59
C MET A 1 4.53 14.48 10.01
N LEU A 2 5.66 13.79 10.18
CA LEU A 2 5.82 12.42 9.70
C LEU A 2 5.17 11.48 10.72
N LEU A 3 4.11 10.77 10.31
CA LEU A 3 3.47 9.77 11.16
C LEU A 3 4.26 8.47 11.04
N CYS A 4 5.01 8.12 12.08
CA CYS A 4 5.96 7.00 12.06
C CYS A 4 5.47 5.78 12.85
N THR A 5 4.39 5.92 13.62
CA THR A 5 3.91 4.87 14.52
C THR A 5 2.42 4.60 14.35
N ARG A 6 2.01 3.37 14.70
CA ARG A 6 0.60 2.97 14.78
C ARG A 6 -0.22 3.93 15.64
N HIS A 7 0.30 4.28 16.83
CA HIS A 7 -0.40 5.16 17.76
C HIS A 7 -0.68 6.55 17.17
N GLN A 8 0.30 7.13 16.47
CA GLN A 8 0.13 8.41 15.77
C GLN A 8 -0.93 8.32 14.67
N ILE A 9 -0.92 7.25 13.87
CA ILE A 9 -1.91 7.02 12.81
C ILE A 9 -3.32 6.93 13.40
N LEU A 10 -3.49 6.16 14.48
CA LEU A 10 -4.79 6.00 15.14
C LEU A 10 -5.28 7.27 15.81
N SER A 11 -4.38 8.04 16.43
CA SER A 11 -4.73 9.34 17.03
C SER A 11 -5.30 10.29 15.98
N VAL A 12 -4.66 10.38 14.81
CA VAL A 12 -5.17 11.22 13.70
C VAL A 12 -6.49 10.67 13.13
N LEU A 13 -6.63 9.35 13.01
CA LEU A 13 -7.88 8.73 12.58
C LEU A 13 -9.04 9.06 13.52
N GLN A 14 -8.81 9.02 14.83
CA GLN A 14 -9.82 9.38 15.83
C GLN A 14 -10.19 10.86 15.76
N SER A 15 -9.21 11.76 15.64
CA SER A 15 -9.46 13.20 15.58
C SER A 15 -10.10 13.65 14.26
N SER A 16 -9.92 12.90 13.17
CA SER A 16 -10.41 13.26 11.82
C SER A 16 -11.70 12.56 11.40
N ALA A 17 -12.32 11.78 12.29
CA ALA A 17 -13.45 10.91 11.95
C ALA A 17 -14.66 11.67 11.38
N TYR A 18 -14.97 12.84 11.93
CA TYR A 18 -16.09 13.67 11.47
C TYR A 18 -15.86 14.26 10.07
N THR A 19 -14.61 14.54 9.71
CA THR A 19 -14.26 15.16 8.43
C THR A 19 -14.10 14.13 7.32
N THR A 20 -13.53 12.97 7.63
CA THR A 20 -13.18 11.94 6.65
C THR A 20 -14.28 10.91 6.43
N GLY A 21 -15.23 10.80 7.38
CA GLY A 21 -16.22 9.73 7.40
C GLY A 21 -15.61 8.37 7.75
N VAL A 22 -14.36 8.32 8.25
CA VAL A 22 -13.69 7.09 8.69
C VAL A 22 -13.60 7.09 10.20
N ARG A 23 -14.22 6.12 10.87
CA ARG A 23 -14.19 6.00 12.35
C ARG A 23 -13.65 4.64 12.77
N GLN A 24 -12.67 4.63 13.67
CA GLN A 24 -12.25 3.38 14.31
C GLN A 24 -13.36 2.84 15.21
N ILE A 25 -13.74 1.58 15.05
CA ILE A 25 -14.76 0.88 15.86
C ILE A 25 -14.10 0.01 16.92
N ASN A 26 -13.07 -0.75 16.52
CA ASN A 26 -12.38 -1.68 17.40
C ASN A 26 -10.87 -1.69 17.11
N ASP A 27 -10.10 -1.91 18.16
CA ASP A 27 -8.67 -2.20 18.10
C ASP A 27 -8.47 -3.73 18.20
N GLY A 28 -7.99 -4.33 17.11
CA GLY A 28 -7.71 -5.78 17.05
C GLY A 28 -6.27 -6.09 17.45
N PRO A 29 -5.91 -7.38 17.58
CA PRO A 29 -4.53 -7.76 17.89
C PRO A 29 -3.55 -7.24 16.84
N GLY A 30 -2.39 -6.76 17.32
CA GLY A 30 -1.28 -6.28 16.50
C GLY A 30 -1.62 -5.08 15.63
N HIS A 31 -1.61 -5.27 14.30
CA HIS A 31 -1.85 -4.20 13.33
C HIS A 31 -3.31 -4.12 12.87
N ARG A 32 -4.20 -4.98 13.37
CA ARG A 32 -5.59 -5.03 12.90
C ARG A 32 -6.43 -3.97 13.58
N ILE A 33 -7.36 -3.39 12.82
CA ILE A 33 -8.44 -2.56 13.35
C ILE A 33 -9.70 -2.83 12.55
N ARG A 34 -10.86 -2.51 13.13
CA ARG A 34 -12.10 -2.38 12.37
C ARG A 34 -12.47 -0.92 12.25
N ILE A 35 -12.77 -0.47 11.05
CA ILE A 35 -13.23 0.90 10.80
C ILE A 35 -14.65 0.88 10.22
N HIS A 36 -15.42 1.90 10.59
CA HIS A 36 -16.67 2.26 9.94
C HIS A 36 -16.34 3.34 8.91
N TYR A 37 -16.76 3.12 7.67
CA TYR A 37 -16.54 4.07 6.58
C TYR A 37 -17.87 4.53 6.01
N LYS A 38 -18.08 5.84 6.04
CA LYS A 38 -19.26 6.52 5.55
C LYS A 38 -18.89 7.66 4.60
N ARG A 39 -19.04 7.44 3.30
CA ARG A 39 -18.84 8.48 2.27
C ARG A 39 -19.78 8.27 1.10
N GLY A 40 -20.59 9.29 0.81
CA GLY A 40 -21.61 9.22 -0.24
C GLY A 40 -22.62 8.11 0.07
N LYS A 41 -22.76 7.14 -0.85
CA LYS A 41 -23.67 5.98 -0.69
C LYS A 41 -23.03 4.78 0.04
N ILE A 42 -21.74 4.83 0.33
CA ILE A 42 -21.03 3.74 1.01
C ILE A 42 -21.15 3.98 2.51
N ASP A 43 -21.77 3.03 3.22
CA ASP A 43 -21.91 3.00 4.69
C ASP A 43 -21.71 1.54 5.14
N ARG A 44 -20.46 1.18 5.48
CA ARG A 44 -20.13 -0.20 5.91
C ARG A 44 -18.87 -0.26 6.77
N GLU A 45 -18.68 -1.41 7.40
CA GLU A 45 -17.47 -1.73 8.14
C GLU A 45 -16.42 -2.41 7.25
N PHE A 46 -15.15 -2.20 7.58
CA PHE A 46 -13.99 -2.81 6.94
C PHE A 46 -13.06 -3.42 7.98
N GLU A 47 -12.63 -4.65 7.73
CA GLU A 47 -11.47 -5.26 8.40
C GLU A 47 -10.18 -4.69 7.82
N CYS A 48 -9.39 -4.00 8.65
CA CYS A 48 -8.26 -3.21 8.21
C CYS A 48 -6.94 -3.62 8.85
N VAL A 49 -5.86 -3.25 8.19
CA VAL A 49 -4.50 -3.29 8.74
C VAL A 49 -3.88 -1.90 8.76
N VAL A 50 -3.21 -1.56 9.86
CA VAL A 50 -2.53 -0.27 10.06
C VAL A 50 -1.04 -0.40 9.75
N LEU A 51 -0.59 0.35 8.76
CA LEU A 51 0.80 0.34 8.29
C LEU A 51 1.39 1.76 8.29
N VAL A 52 2.69 1.90 8.50
CA VAL A 52 3.33 3.22 8.33
C VAL A 52 3.33 3.61 6.85
N ARG A 53 3.62 2.66 5.96
CA ARG A 53 3.59 2.86 4.50
C ARG A 53 2.76 1.79 3.84
N SER A 54 2.02 2.13 2.80
CA SER A 54 1.27 1.13 2.05
C SER A 54 2.18 0.10 1.36
N SER A 55 3.44 0.45 1.03
CA SER A 55 4.43 -0.51 0.54
C SER A 55 4.80 -1.63 1.52
N HIS A 56 4.62 -1.42 2.83
CA HIS A 56 4.83 -2.47 3.83
C HIS A 56 3.86 -3.65 3.66
N TRP A 57 2.79 -3.48 2.87
CA TRP A 57 1.90 -4.56 2.46
C TRP A 57 2.65 -5.74 1.83
N TYR A 58 3.59 -5.46 0.92
CA TYR A 58 4.38 -6.49 0.26
C TYR A 58 5.55 -6.97 1.12
N GLU A 59 6.16 -6.06 1.90
CA GLU A 59 7.25 -6.39 2.83
C GLU A 59 6.80 -7.40 3.90
N HIS A 60 5.62 -7.18 4.48
CA HIS A 60 5.00 -8.09 5.44
C HIS A 60 4.19 -9.22 4.81
N ARG A 61 4.23 -9.34 3.47
CA ARG A 61 3.58 -10.43 2.71
C ARG A 61 2.07 -10.49 2.92
N LEU A 62 1.43 -9.36 3.19
CA LEU A 62 0.00 -9.27 3.45
C LEU A 62 -0.82 -9.69 2.23
N ASN A 63 -0.26 -9.51 1.03
CA ASN A 63 -0.80 -10.01 -0.24
C ASN A 63 -1.00 -11.53 -0.28
N LEU A 64 -0.37 -12.32 0.60
CA LEU A 64 -0.46 -13.79 0.62
C LEU A 64 -1.52 -14.35 1.57
N TYR A 65 -2.08 -13.51 2.46
CA TYR A 65 -3.04 -13.96 3.49
C TYR A 65 -4.48 -14.12 2.98
N GLY A 66 -4.69 -14.00 1.67
CA GLY A 66 -5.99 -14.14 1.03
C GLY A 66 -6.81 -12.85 1.11
N MET A 67 -7.39 -12.44 -0.02
CA MET A 67 -8.36 -11.36 -0.03
C MET A 67 -9.60 -11.82 0.74
N GLY A 68 -9.97 -11.12 1.81
CA GLY A 68 -11.10 -11.48 2.67
C GLY A 68 -10.81 -11.35 4.18
N LEU A 69 -9.54 -11.46 4.60
CA LEU A 69 -9.15 -11.16 5.99
C LEU A 69 -8.83 -9.68 6.21
N ILE A 70 -8.34 -9.02 5.16
CA ILE A 70 -8.04 -7.59 5.15
C ILE A 70 -8.73 -7.00 3.93
N GLU A 71 -9.64 -6.07 4.18
CA GLU A 71 -10.45 -5.41 3.18
C GLU A 71 -9.92 -4.02 2.83
N MET A 72 -9.16 -3.38 3.71
CA MET A 72 -8.56 -2.06 3.47
C MET A 72 -7.24 -1.90 4.24
N VAL A 73 -6.30 -1.12 3.69
CA VAL A 73 -5.11 -0.65 4.42
C VAL A 73 -5.38 0.76 4.93
N VAL A 74 -5.09 0.98 6.21
CA VAL A 74 -4.95 2.32 6.80
C VAL A 74 -3.46 2.59 6.93
N CYS A 75 -2.96 3.67 6.32
CA CYS A 75 -1.55 3.99 6.42
C CYS A 75 -1.26 5.47 6.60
N ALA A 76 -0.11 5.79 7.20
CA ALA A 76 0.35 7.17 7.24
C ALA A 76 0.54 7.71 5.81
N ARG A 77 1.31 7.00 4.98
CA ARG A 77 1.61 7.40 3.60
C ARG A 77 1.32 6.30 2.60
N HIS A 78 0.61 6.66 1.53
CA HIS A 78 0.44 5.78 0.36
C HIS A 78 1.61 5.97 -0.62
N ASP A 79 2.47 4.96 -0.77
CA ASP A 79 3.65 5.00 -1.65
C ASP A 79 3.78 3.77 -2.56
N SER A 80 2.64 3.12 -2.83
CA SER A 80 2.56 1.81 -3.47
C SER A 80 1.32 1.69 -4.35
N CYS A 81 1.10 0.50 -4.92
CA CYS A 81 -0.11 0.11 -5.65
C CYS A 81 -0.63 -1.19 -5.04
N LEU A 82 -1.87 -1.21 -4.53
CA LEU A 82 -2.45 -2.35 -3.81
C LEU A 82 -3.75 -2.82 -4.48
N PRO A 83 -4.08 -4.13 -4.44
CA PRO A 83 -5.34 -4.65 -5.00
C PRO A 83 -6.56 -4.40 -4.12
N ILE A 84 -6.40 -3.71 -2.99
CA ILE A 84 -7.46 -3.33 -2.06
C ILE A 84 -7.41 -1.82 -1.81
N PRO A 85 -8.51 -1.20 -1.33
CA PRO A 85 -8.53 0.21 -1.00
C PRO A 85 -7.48 0.58 0.06
N VAL A 86 -7.00 1.82 0.01
CA VAL A 86 -6.04 2.38 0.97
C VAL A 86 -6.53 3.72 1.46
N TRP A 87 -6.57 3.92 2.78
CA TRP A 87 -6.76 5.23 3.37
C TRP A 87 -5.41 5.80 3.83
N SER A 88 -4.99 6.91 3.20
CA SER A 88 -3.77 7.66 3.51
C SER A 88 -4.08 8.78 4.49
N VAL A 89 -3.52 8.69 5.70
CA VAL A 89 -3.78 9.64 6.78
C VAL A 89 -3.13 11.00 6.51
N GLU A 90 -1.90 11.01 5.98
CA GLU A 90 -1.19 12.27 5.66
C GLU A 90 -1.95 13.10 4.61
N GLU A 91 -2.70 12.45 3.72
CA GLU A 91 -3.43 13.09 2.62
C GLU A 91 -4.93 13.19 2.89
N ALA A 92 -5.41 12.63 4.00
CA ALA A 92 -6.84 12.44 4.31
C ALA A 92 -7.64 11.87 3.11
N LYS A 93 -7.02 10.98 2.32
CA LYS A 93 -7.56 10.49 1.05
C LYS A 93 -7.74 8.97 1.06
N VAL A 94 -8.87 8.52 0.52
CA VAL A 94 -9.11 7.11 0.17
C VAL A 94 -8.71 6.90 -1.28
N TYR A 95 -7.88 5.90 -1.51
CA TYR A 95 -7.43 5.39 -2.79
C TYR A 95 -8.20 4.11 -3.12
N ASN A 96 -8.67 4.02 -4.36
CA ASN A 96 -9.32 2.82 -4.87
C ASN A 96 -8.30 1.69 -5.10
N PRO A 97 -8.76 0.43 -5.21
CA PRO A 97 -7.91 -0.68 -5.64
C PRO A 97 -7.13 -0.34 -6.92
N GLY A 98 -5.81 -0.50 -6.85
CA GLY A 98 -4.90 -0.24 -7.95
C GLY A 98 -4.59 1.24 -8.20
N GLU A 99 -5.15 2.17 -7.41
CA GLU A 99 -4.85 3.60 -7.48
C GLU A 99 -3.52 3.90 -6.77
N THR A 100 -2.81 4.92 -7.25
CA THR A 100 -1.45 5.27 -6.81
C THR A 100 -1.40 6.75 -6.43
N ALA A 101 -0.57 7.11 -5.43
CA ALA A 101 -0.41 8.50 -5.01
C ALA A 101 0.37 9.35 -6.03
N HIS A 102 1.31 8.71 -6.74
CA HIS A 102 2.01 9.31 -7.87
C HIS A 102 1.62 8.57 -9.15
N PRO A 103 1.38 9.29 -10.27
CA PRO A 103 1.08 8.64 -11.54
C PRO A 103 2.23 7.73 -11.96
N LEU A 104 1.94 6.61 -12.63
CA LEU A 104 2.96 5.65 -13.06
C LEU A 104 3.96 6.27 -14.06
N SER A 105 3.55 7.26 -14.84
CA SER A 105 4.45 8.04 -15.70
C SER A 105 5.58 8.74 -14.93
N ALA A 106 5.39 9.05 -13.65
CA ALA A 106 6.46 9.58 -12.81
C ALA A 106 7.65 8.61 -12.69
N LEU A 107 7.43 7.31 -12.90
CA LEU A 107 8.49 6.29 -12.87
C LEU A 107 9.46 6.40 -14.04
N GLU A 108 9.15 7.12 -15.11
CA GLU A 108 10.07 7.40 -16.22
C GLU A 108 11.26 8.24 -15.74
N ASN A 109 11.01 9.15 -14.77
CA ASN A 109 12.05 9.94 -14.14
C ASN A 109 12.98 9.06 -13.28
N LYS A 110 14.25 8.97 -13.69
CA LYS A 110 15.28 8.16 -13.01
C LYS A 110 15.50 8.56 -11.55
N THR A 111 15.46 9.85 -11.23
CA THR A 111 15.66 10.37 -9.87
C THR A 111 14.51 9.93 -8.96
N PHE A 112 13.26 10.07 -9.42
CA PHE A 112 12.11 9.60 -8.66
C PHE A 112 12.13 8.07 -8.50
N ARG A 113 12.36 7.34 -9.60
CA ARG A 113 12.47 5.87 -9.59
C ARG A 113 13.55 5.34 -8.63
N GLY A 114 14.65 6.08 -8.46
CA GLY A 114 15.73 5.77 -7.53
C GLY A 114 15.41 6.09 -6.06
N SER A 115 14.40 6.91 -5.80
CA SER A 115 13.94 7.22 -4.44
C SER A 115 13.26 6.01 -3.78
N ARG A 116 13.14 6.02 -2.44
CA ARG A 116 12.43 4.96 -1.71
C ARG A 116 10.98 4.79 -2.21
N SER A 117 10.26 5.89 -2.36
CA SER A 117 8.85 5.86 -2.79
C SER A 117 8.70 5.42 -4.24
N GLY A 118 9.52 5.96 -5.15
CA GLY A 118 9.48 5.53 -6.56
C GLY A 118 9.88 4.07 -6.74
N HIS A 119 10.87 3.59 -5.99
CA HIS A 119 11.26 2.17 -6.01
C HIS A 119 10.14 1.26 -5.51
N ALA A 120 9.49 1.64 -4.41
CA ALA A 120 8.36 0.89 -3.85
C ALA A 120 7.17 0.86 -4.81
N LEU A 121 6.81 2.01 -5.39
CA LEU A 121 5.76 2.12 -6.40
C LEU A 121 6.05 1.25 -7.63
N PHE A 122 7.28 1.29 -8.15
CA PHE A 122 7.67 0.47 -9.31
C PHE A 122 7.46 -1.02 -9.01
N LEU A 123 7.99 -1.51 -7.87
CA LEU A 123 7.85 -2.92 -7.50
C LEU A 123 6.39 -3.32 -7.31
N ALA A 124 5.59 -2.48 -6.67
CA ALA A 124 4.17 -2.71 -6.45
C ALA A 124 3.38 -2.74 -7.77
N ALA A 125 3.68 -1.82 -8.70
CA ALA A 125 3.05 -1.78 -10.01
C ALA A 125 3.42 -3.00 -10.88
N LEU A 126 4.65 -3.51 -10.76
CA LEU A 126 5.04 -4.79 -11.37
C LEU A 126 4.32 -5.99 -10.74
N LEU A 127 4.19 -6.03 -9.41
CA LEU A 127 3.47 -7.10 -8.70
C LEU A 127 1.98 -7.14 -9.06
N THR A 128 1.39 -5.98 -9.33
CA THR A 128 -0.01 -5.82 -9.76
C THR A 128 -0.19 -5.83 -11.28
N GLN A 129 0.86 -6.17 -12.04
CA GLN A 129 0.83 -6.32 -13.51
C GLN A 129 0.31 -5.07 -14.24
N LYS A 130 0.68 -3.86 -13.78
CA LYS A 130 0.32 -2.62 -14.48
C LYS A 130 1.06 -2.53 -15.81
N GLN A 131 0.30 -2.47 -16.91
CA GLN A 131 0.84 -2.53 -18.26
C GLN A 131 1.88 -1.44 -18.54
N GLU A 132 1.61 -0.20 -18.13
CA GLU A 132 2.54 0.94 -18.29
C GLU A 132 3.91 0.66 -17.65
N THR A 133 3.93 0.03 -16.47
CA THR A 133 5.16 -0.30 -15.77
C THR A 133 5.88 -1.50 -16.40
N LEU A 134 5.15 -2.45 -16.95
CA LEU A 134 5.73 -3.57 -17.71
C LEU A 134 6.42 -3.07 -18.98
N THR A 135 5.77 -2.15 -19.72
CA THR A 135 6.36 -1.51 -20.90
C THR A 135 7.65 -0.75 -20.53
N LEU A 136 7.60 0.08 -19.49
CA LEU A 136 8.79 0.81 -19.00
C LEU A 136 9.91 -0.13 -18.55
N LEU A 137 9.59 -1.29 -17.96
CA LEU A 137 10.59 -2.27 -17.54
C LEU A 137 11.38 -2.84 -18.72
N GLU A 138 10.71 -3.05 -19.87
CA GLU A 138 11.32 -3.62 -21.09
C GLU A 138 12.03 -2.58 -21.98
N ASP A 139 11.80 -1.29 -21.72
CA ASP A 139 12.52 -0.20 -22.36
C ASP A 139 14.01 -0.20 -21.94
N GLU A 140 14.92 -0.47 -22.88
CA GLU A 140 16.36 -0.51 -22.65
C GLU A 140 17.00 0.87 -22.49
N GLU A 141 16.42 1.91 -23.09
CA GLU A 141 16.91 3.29 -22.97
C GLU A 141 16.68 3.81 -21.55
N HIS A 142 15.52 3.48 -20.97
CA HIS A 142 15.15 3.93 -19.63
C HIS A 142 15.65 3.00 -18.51
N ILE A 143 15.62 1.67 -18.73
CA ILE A 143 15.97 0.67 -17.74
C ILE A 143 17.06 -0.26 -18.28
N PRO A 144 18.33 -0.06 -17.85
CA PRO A 144 19.43 -0.94 -18.24
C PRO A 144 19.15 -2.39 -17.87
N ARG A 145 19.65 -3.31 -18.71
CA ARG A 145 19.45 -4.76 -18.57
C ARG A 145 19.75 -5.30 -17.17
N SER A 146 20.83 -4.84 -16.52
CA SER A 146 21.19 -5.24 -15.15
C SER A 146 20.13 -4.83 -14.11
N THR A 147 19.59 -3.63 -14.22
CA THR A 147 18.50 -3.12 -13.36
C THR A 147 17.22 -3.93 -13.59
N ARG A 148 16.90 -4.24 -14.85
CA ARG A 148 15.75 -5.08 -15.20
C ARG A 148 15.82 -6.44 -14.53
N TYR A 149 16.96 -7.12 -14.60
CA TYR A 149 17.16 -8.41 -13.93
C TYR A 149 16.98 -8.31 -12.42
N ARG A 150 17.55 -7.26 -11.79
CA ARG A 150 17.39 -7.04 -10.34
C ARG A 150 15.93 -6.81 -9.94
N LEU A 151 15.19 -6.01 -10.71
CA LEU A 151 13.77 -5.75 -10.47
C LEU A 151 12.94 -7.03 -10.63
N LYS A 152 13.13 -7.77 -11.73
CA LYS A 152 12.47 -9.07 -11.96
C LYS A 152 12.77 -10.06 -10.84
N ALA A 153 14.01 -10.13 -10.37
CA ALA A 153 14.40 -10.97 -9.25
C ALA A 153 13.68 -10.57 -7.94
N LYS A 154 13.56 -9.26 -7.64
CA LYS A 154 12.80 -8.78 -6.48
C LYS A 154 11.31 -9.10 -6.58
N VAL A 155 10.70 -8.88 -7.75
CA VAL A 155 9.28 -9.19 -7.98
C VAL A 155 9.04 -10.69 -7.82
N ARG A 156 9.89 -11.54 -8.40
CA ARG A 156 9.84 -12.99 -8.19
C ARG A 156 10.03 -13.35 -6.72
N ALA A 157 10.94 -12.69 -6.02
CA ALA A 157 11.12 -12.90 -4.60
C ALA A 157 9.78 -12.64 -3.88
N TYR A 158 9.19 -11.44 -4.01
CA TYR A 158 7.91 -11.09 -3.41
C TYR A 158 6.75 -12.02 -3.79
N ALA A 159 6.66 -12.43 -5.05
CA ALA A 159 5.62 -13.34 -5.53
C ALA A 159 5.78 -14.78 -5.00
N ASN A 160 7.02 -15.25 -4.87
CA ASN A 160 7.35 -16.61 -4.44
C ASN A 160 7.70 -16.70 -2.95
N LEU A 161 7.51 -15.64 -2.16
CA LEU A 161 7.67 -15.74 -0.72
C LEU A 161 6.66 -16.77 -0.21
N LYS A 162 7.14 -17.81 0.48
CA LYS A 162 6.26 -18.64 1.30
C LYS A 162 5.54 -17.71 2.28
N ARG A 163 4.28 -18.00 2.62
CA ARG A 163 3.59 -17.35 3.75
C ARG A 163 4.57 -17.35 4.92
N GLY A 164 4.99 -16.17 5.36
CA GLY A 164 5.93 -16.04 6.47
C GLY A 164 5.28 -16.51 7.77
N ARG A 165 6.00 -16.38 8.89
CA ARG A 165 5.33 -16.40 10.21
C ARG A 165 4.20 -15.38 10.12
N ARG A 166 2.97 -15.80 10.43
CA ARG A 166 1.84 -14.87 10.62
C ARG A 166 2.40 -13.71 11.43
N LEU A 167 2.30 -12.47 10.93
CA LEU A 167 2.20 -11.35 11.86
C LEU A 167 1.18 -11.84 12.89
N THR A 168 1.48 -11.81 14.18
CA THR A 168 0.57 -12.33 15.20
C THR A 168 -0.78 -11.64 14.98
N ILE A 169 -1.66 -12.37 14.29
CA ILE A 169 -3.00 -12.01 13.82
C ILE A 169 -4.02 -12.62 14.82
N GLU A 170 -3.49 -13.35 15.81
CA GLU A 170 -4.15 -13.96 16.96
C GLU A 170 -4.03 -13.04 18.17
#